data_AF-A0A2M7VF42-F1
#
_entry.id   AF-A0A2M7VF42-F1
#
_cell.length_a   1.000
_cell.length_b   1.000
_cell.length_c   1.000
_cell.angle_alpha   90.00
_cell.angle_beta   90.00
_cell.angle_gamma   90.00
#
_symmetry.space_group_name_H-M   'P 1'
#
loop_
_entity.id
_entity.type
_entity.pdbx_description
1 polymer ?
#
loop_
_entity_poly.entity_id
_entity_poly.type
_entity_poly.pdbx_seq_one_letter_code
_entity_poly.pdbx_strand_id
1 'polypeptide(L)'
;MSNQDYKKLFTEVIKKQIVLLGPAITLAKARNVKGLTILDDGTVSEISGNPQELIQALIDQFVQLSGLIVKKTMEPLLNIHSSGISLPVNPVIQVAQAQTLPVQPVAQNL
;
A
#
# COMPACT_ATOMS: atom_id res chain seq x y z
N MET A 1 22.97 -11.33 1.92
CA MET A 1 23.20 -10.34 0.85
C MET A 1 23.92 -9.15 1.45
N SER A 2 24.90 -8.59 0.76
CA SER A 2 25.59 -7.37 1.19
C SER A 2 24.73 -6.13 0.91
N ASN A 3 25.05 -5.00 1.54
CA ASN A 3 24.36 -3.73 1.27
C ASN A 3 24.51 -3.30 -0.21
N GLN A 4 25.66 -3.60 -0.84
CA GLN A 4 25.84 -3.36 -2.28
C GLN A 4 24.88 -4.18 -3.15
N ASP A 5 24.64 -5.45 -2.79
CA ASP A 5 23.71 -6.31 -3.52
C ASP A 5 22.27 -5.75 -3.44
N TYR A 6 21.88 -5.23 -2.27
CA TYR A 6 20.59 -4.58 -2.10
C TYR A 6 20.47 -3.30 -2.92
N LYS A 7 21.49 -2.42 -2.91
CA LYS A 7 21.49 -1.21 -3.76
C LYS A 7 21.33 -1.55 -5.25
N LYS A 8 22.03 -2.60 -5.70
CA LYS A 8 21.92 -3.09 -7.07
C LYS A 8 20.51 -3.60 -7.36
N LEU A 9 19.95 -4.42 -6.49
CA LEU A 9 18.59 -4.94 -6.62
C LEU A 9 17.55 -3.81 -6.71
N PHE A 10 17.58 -2.86 -5.77
CA PHE A 10 16.67 -1.72 -5.81
C PHE A 10 16.80 -0.92 -7.10
N THR A 11 18.04 -0.63 -7.52
CA THR A 11 18.31 0.09 -8.76
C THR A 11 17.75 -0.65 -9.97
N GLU A 12 17.95 -1.96 -10.07
CA GLU A 12 17.43 -2.77 -11.17
C GLU A 12 15.89 -2.80 -11.20
N VAL A 13 15.26 -2.95 -10.03
CA VAL A 13 13.79 -2.92 -9.92
C VAL A 13 13.25 -1.57 -10.34
N ILE A 14 13.80 -0.47 -9.80
CA ILE A 14 13.38 0.89 -10.15
C ILE A 14 13.56 1.15 -11.64
N LYS A 15 14.71 0.81 -12.22
CA LYS A 15 14.95 1.00 -13.66
C LYS A 15 14.00 0.18 -14.52
N LYS A 16 13.67 -1.06 -14.14
CA LYS A 16 12.62 -1.84 -14.83
C LYS A 16 11.25 -1.18 -14.75
N GLN A 17 10.90 -0.60 -13.60
CA GLN A 17 9.64 0.13 -13.46
C GLN A 17 9.63 1.45 -14.26
N ILE A 18 10.76 2.14 -14.40
CA ILE A 18 10.88 3.32 -15.27
C ILE A 18 10.53 2.96 -16.72
N VAL A 19 10.96 1.80 -17.21
CA VAL A 19 10.62 1.33 -18.57
C VAL A 19 9.11 1.08 -18.73
N LEU A 20 8.43 0.61 -17.68
CA LEU A 20 7.01 0.25 -17.71
C LEU A 20 6.07 1.44 -17.49
N LEU A 21 6.38 2.29 -16.50
CA LEU A 21 5.49 3.35 -16.01
C LEU A 21 6.00 4.76 -16.34
N GLY A 22 7.21 4.87 -16.89
CA GLY A 22 7.90 6.13 -17.11
C GLY A 22 8.64 6.66 -15.88
N PRO A 23 9.62 7.56 -16.09
CA PRO A 23 10.51 8.05 -15.04
C PRO A 23 9.77 8.87 -13.98
N ALA A 24 8.86 9.75 -14.39
CA ALA A 24 8.15 10.64 -13.47
C ALA A 24 7.35 9.88 -12.40
N ILE A 25 6.53 8.91 -12.83
CA ILE A 25 5.67 8.13 -11.93
C ILE A 25 6.53 7.23 -11.04
N THR A 26 7.50 6.54 -11.63
CA THR A 26 8.32 5.57 -10.90
C THR A 26 9.15 6.24 -9.83
N LEU A 27 9.85 7.33 -10.15
CA LEU A 27 10.68 8.04 -9.19
C LEU A 27 9.82 8.67 -8.09
N ALA A 28 8.66 9.24 -8.43
CA ALA A 28 7.74 9.79 -7.45
C ALA A 28 7.25 8.74 -6.44
N LYS A 29 7.01 7.49 -6.87
CA LYS A 29 6.64 6.40 -5.96
C LYS A 29 7.81 5.84 -5.17
N ALA A 30 8.93 5.58 -5.83
CA ALA A 30 10.10 5.00 -5.18
C ALA A 30 10.66 5.94 -4.09
N ARG A 31 10.62 7.27 -4.30
CA ARG A 31 11.05 8.28 -3.32
C ARG A 31 10.15 8.39 -2.08
N ASN A 32 8.95 7.81 -2.08
CA ASN A 32 8.12 7.74 -0.87
C ASN A 32 8.58 6.68 0.12
N VAL A 33 9.48 5.77 -0.29
CA VAL A 33 10.08 4.78 0.61
C VAL A 33 11.12 5.48 1.47
N LYS A 34 10.76 5.75 2.73
CA LYS A 34 11.66 6.34 3.71
C LYS A 34 12.89 5.44 3.89
N GLY A 35 14.09 6.01 3.84
CA GLY A 35 15.35 5.26 3.95
C GLY A 35 15.97 4.85 2.62
N LEU A 36 15.37 5.22 1.47
CA LEU A 36 16.02 5.12 0.16
C LEU A 36 16.34 6.51 -0.40
N THR A 37 17.59 6.72 -0.79
CA THR A 37 17.99 7.90 -1.57
C THR A 37 18.15 7.50 -3.03
N ILE A 38 17.37 8.13 -3.92
CA ILE A 38 17.24 7.73 -5.33
C ILE A 38 17.53 8.94 -6.22
N LEU A 39 18.53 8.79 -7.09
CA LEU A 39 18.94 9.76 -8.09
C LEU A 39 17.91 9.85 -9.23
N ASP A 40 18.01 10.91 -10.04
CA ASP A 40 17.05 11.17 -11.14
C ASP A 40 17.13 10.14 -12.28
N ASP A 41 18.19 9.33 -12.34
CA ASP A 41 18.34 8.23 -13.29
C ASP A 41 17.76 6.89 -12.76
N GLY A 42 17.18 6.89 -11.55
CA GLY A 42 16.67 5.69 -10.88
C GLY A 42 17.74 4.88 -10.14
N THR A 43 18.97 5.39 -10.02
CA THR A 43 20.02 4.74 -9.23
C THR A 43 19.84 5.01 -7.73
N VAL A 44 19.95 3.96 -6.92
CA VAL A 44 19.90 4.08 -5.45
C VAL A 44 21.29 4.45 -4.92
N SER A 45 21.43 5.67 -4.41
CA SER A 45 22.68 6.18 -3.87
C SER A 45 22.89 5.78 -2.40
N GLU A 46 21.82 5.58 -1.62
CA GLU A 46 21.91 5.26 -0.20
C GLU A 46 20.73 4.42 0.28
N ILE A 47 20.99 3.56 1.28
CA ILE A 47 20.01 2.74 1.99
C ILE A 47 20.24 2.93 3.49
N SER A 48 19.21 3.33 4.21
CA SER A 48 19.23 3.55 5.65
C SER A 48 18.13 2.70 6.32
N GLY A 49 18.51 1.81 7.24
CA GLY A 49 17.60 0.90 7.93
C GLY A 49 17.69 -0.54 7.43
N ASN A 50 16.64 -1.33 7.66
CA ASN A 50 16.58 -2.74 7.30
C ASN A 50 16.25 -2.91 5.80
N PRO A 51 17.17 -3.44 4.96
CA PRO A 51 16.95 -3.56 3.52
C PRO A 51 15.76 -4.45 3.14
N GLN A 52 15.47 -5.51 3.90
CA GLN A 52 14.32 -6.38 3.61
C GLN A 52 12.99 -5.65 3.82
N GLU A 53 12.88 -4.85 4.88
CA GLU A 53 11.70 -4.03 5.14
C GLU A 53 11.52 -2.97 4.04
N LEU A 54 12.62 -2.38 3.57
CA LEU A 54 12.60 -1.39 2.49
C LEU A 54 12.18 -1.99 1.14
N ILE A 55 12.54 -3.25 0.86
CA ILE A 55 12.06 -3.96 -0.33
C ILE A 55 10.54 -4.09 -0.26
N GLN A 56 10.02 -4.54 0.88
CA GLN A 56 8.58 -4.69 1.05
C GLN A 56 7.87 -3.33 0.89
N ALA A 57 8.40 -2.28 1.51
CA ALA A 57 7.86 -0.93 1.37
C ALA A 57 7.86 -0.43 -0.09
N LEU A 58 8.89 -0.76 -0.87
CA LEU A 58 8.92 -0.42 -2.31
C LEU A 58 7.85 -1.20 -3.10
N ILE A 59 7.67 -2.48 -2.81
CA ILE A 59 6.61 -3.30 -3.42
C ILE A 59 5.23 -2.69 -3.12
N ASP A 60 5.00 -2.32 -1.86
CA ASP A 60 3.73 -1.75 -1.40
C ASP A 60 3.41 -0.45 -2.14
N GLN A 61 4.41 0.41 -2.43
CA GLN A 61 4.22 1.62 -3.23
C GLN A 61 3.68 1.32 -4.64
N PHE A 62 4.19 0.27 -5.29
CA PHE A 62 3.77 -0.08 -6.64
C PHE A 62 2.44 -0.84 -6.66
N VAL A 63 2.16 -1.69 -5.66
CA VAL A 63 0.85 -2.35 -5.49
C VAL A 63 -0.26 -1.33 -5.20
N GLN A 64 0.00 -0.36 -4.34
CA GLN A 64 -0.96 0.72 -4.08
C GLN A 64 -1.23 1.54 -5.34
N LEU A 65 -0.19 1.81 -6.14
CA LEU A 65 -0.34 2.50 -7.41
C LEU A 65 -1.19 1.68 -8.40
N SER A 66 -0.97 0.37 -8.53
CA SER A 66 -1.75 -0.46 -9.45
C SER A 66 -3.24 -0.48 -9.08
N GLY A 67 -3.56 -0.60 -7.79
CA GLY A 67 -4.94 -0.50 -7.30
C GLY A 67 -5.58 0.85 -7.61
N LEU A 68 -4.83 1.94 -7.48
CA LEU A 68 -5.32 3.28 -7.82
C LEU A 68 -5.54 3.44 -9.33
N ILE A 69 -4.64 2.93 -10.17
CA ILE A 69 -4.78 2.96 -11.63
C ILE A 69 -6.06 2.24 -12.02
N VAL A 70 -6.27 1.01 -11.55
CA VAL A 70 -7.48 0.22 -11.83
C VAL A 70 -8.73 0.96 -11.35
N LYS A 71 -8.72 1.47 -10.11
CA LYS A 71 -9.86 2.23 -9.58
C LYS A 71 -10.20 3.44 -10.46
N LYS A 72 -9.20 4.23 -10.83
CA LYS A 72 -9.38 5.46 -11.60
C LYS A 72 -9.81 5.24 -13.04
N THR A 73 -9.46 4.11 -13.64
CA THR A 73 -9.96 3.74 -14.97
C THR A 73 -11.36 3.11 -14.90
N MET A 74 -11.68 2.38 -13.83
CA MET A 74 -13.00 1.76 -13.65
C MET A 74 -14.08 2.77 -13.24
N GLU A 75 -13.80 3.74 -12.37
CA GLU A 75 -14.75 4.78 -11.93
C GLU A 75 -15.56 5.41 -13.09
N PRO A 76 -14.94 5.96 -14.16
CA PRO A 76 -15.68 6.57 -15.26
C PRO A 76 -16.43 5.55 -16.10
N LEU A 77 -15.86 4.35 -16.32
CA LEU A 77 -16.53 3.29 -17.09
C LEU A 77 -17.78 2.79 -16.38
N LEU A 78 -17.69 2.59 -15.07
CA LEU A 78 -18.86 2.25 -14.26
C LEU A 78 -19.89 3.37 -14.33
N ASN A 79 -19.53 4.65 -14.18
CA ASN A 79 -20.50 5.75 -14.29
C ASN A 79 -21.20 5.81 -15.66
N ILE A 80 -20.49 5.45 -16.74
CA ILE A 80 -21.06 5.39 -18.10
C ILE A 80 -22.02 4.19 -18.25
N HIS A 81 -21.73 3.06 -17.62
CA HIS A 81 -22.49 1.81 -17.75
C HIS A 81 -23.40 1.49 -16.54
N SER A 82 -23.43 2.33 -15.50
CA SER A 82 -24.13 2.11 -14.23
C SER A 82 -25.62 2.44 -14.25
N SER A 83 -26.23 2.60 -15.43
CA SER A 83 -27.64 2.22 -15.59
C SER A 83 -27.78 0.69 -15.45
N GLY A 84 -27.48 0.13 -14.26
CA GLY A 84 -27.78 -1.27 -13.92
C GLY A 84 -26.82 -2.07 -13.03
N ILE A 85 -25.61 -1.61 -12.69
CA ILE A 85 -24.66 -2.43 -11.88
C ILE A 85 -24.33 -1.76 -10.55
N SER A 86 -24.95 -2.25 -9.47
CA SER A 86 -24.55 -2.00 -8.08
C SER A 86 -23.49 -3.01 -7.66
N LEU A 87 -22.26 -2.56 -7.41
CA LEU A 87 -21.20 -3.40 -6.84
C LEU A 87 -21.54 -3.73 -5.38
N PRO A 88 -21.41 -5.00 -4.93
CA PRO A 88 -21.54 -5.33 -3.52
C PRO A 88 -20.35 -4.74 -2.76
N VAL A 89 -20.63 -3.73 -1.94
CA VAL A 89 -19.71 -3.31 -0.87
C VAL A 89 -19.74 -4.41 0.19
N ASN A 90 -18.65 -5.17 0.35
CA ASN A 90 -18.53 -6.10 1.47
C ASN A 90 -18.38 -5.29 2.77
N PRO A 91 -19.32 -5.36 3.73
CA PRO A 91 -19.06 -4.88 5.08
C PRO A 91 -18.37 -6.02 5.84
N VAL A 92 -17.03 -6.01 5.90
CA VAL A 92 -16.29 -6.84 6.86
C VAL A 92 -16.44 -6.22 8.25
N ILE A 93 -17.61 -6.34 8.86
CA ILE A 93 -17.79 -6.19 10.31
C ILE A 93 -19.19 -6.68 10.71
N GLN A 94 -19.30 -7.97 10.98
CA GLN A 94 -20.32 -8.49 11.88
C GLN A 94 -19.66 -9.52 12.81
N VAL A 95 -20.03 -9.39 14.09
CA VAL A 95 -19.80 -10.27 15.25
C VAL A 95 -18.59 -9.99 16.17
N ALA A 96 -18.71 -8.96 17.00
CA ALA A 96 -18.23 -9.03 18.39
C ALA A 96 -19.41 -8.71 19.33
N GLN A 97 -20.27 -9.72 19.56
CA GLN A 97 -21.26 -9.65 20.64
C GLN A 97 -20.54 -10.02 21.94
N ALA A 98 -20.05 -9.02 22.68
CA ALA A 98 -19.65 -9.20 24.07
C ALA A 98 -20.93 -9.30 24.91
N GLN A 99 -21.34 -10.52 25.25
CA GLN A 99 -22.40 -10.76 26.23
C GLN A 99 -21.87 -10.39 27.62
N THR A 100 -22.21 -9.19 28.10
CA THR A 100 -21.98 -8.79 29.49
C THR A 100 -23.04 -9.44 30.37
N LEU A 101 -22.63 -10.39 31.21
CA LEU A 101 -23.41 -10.88 32.34
C LEU A 101 -23.83 -9.68 33.23
N PRO A 102 -25.10 -9.55 33.64
CA PRO A 102 -25.45 -8.56 34.64
C PRO A 102 -25.04 -9.08 36.03
N VAL A 103 -23.97 -8.49 36.58
CA VAL A 103 -23.70 -8.51 38.01
C VAL A 103 -24.80 -7.74 38.74
N GLN A 104 -25.61 -8.43 39.54
CA GLN A 104 -26.61 -7.81 40.43
C GLN A 104 -25.89 -7.16 41.62
N PRO A 105 -26.11 -5.86 41.92
CA PRO A 105 -25.64 -5.28 43.17
C PRO A 105 -26.57 -5.69 44.33
N VAL A 106 -25.95 -6.15 45.42
CA VAL A 106 -26.59 -6.56 46.67
C VAL A 106 -26.69 -5.34 47.61
N ALA A 107 -27.87 -5.15 48.20
CA ALA A 107 -28.23 -4.38 49.41
C ALA A 107 -28.22 -2.84 49.36
N GLN A 108 -29.34 -2.20 49.79
CA GLN A 108 -29.45 -1.57 51.13
C GLN A 108 -30.85 -0.99 51.46
N ASN A 109 -31.42 -1.50 52.55
CA ASN A 109 -32.15 -0.83 53.66
C ASN A 109 -33.08 0.38 53.41
N LEU A 110 -34.36 0.22 53.78
CA LEU A 110 -35.00 0.84 54.97
C LEU A 110 -36.43 0.31 55.16
#